data_AF-A0A9E7RTA3-F1
#
_entry.id   AF-A0A9E7RTA3-F1
#
_cell.length_a   1.000
_cell.length_b   1.000
_cell.length_c   1.000
_cell.angle_alpha   90.00
_cell.angle_beta   90.00
_cell.angle_gamma   90.00
#
_symmetry.space_group_name_H-M   'P 1'
#
loop_
_entity.id
_entity.type
_entity.pdbx_description
1 polymer ?
#
loop_
_entity_poly.entity_id
_entity_poly.type
_entity_poly.pdbx_seq_one_letter_code
_entity_poly.pdbx_strand_id
1 'polypeptide(L)'
;MVINPKIYMEQLEELGLEDLEIEPSSRGEAVKLIREIEDHISNLNKIRYNLHGDMRIIRKEYLERLVEEGIRGDRKRRRLIMDERDRVLSPYEGIDRLIDGFID
;
A
#
# COMPACT_ATOMS: atom_id res chain seq x y z
N MET A 1 12.81 6.46 -6.43
CA MET A 1 11.75 7.48 -6.56
C MET A 1 10.54 6.89 -5.88
N VAL A 2 10.03 7.56 -4.84
CA VAL A 2 8.83 7.13 -4.11
C VAL A 2 7.60 7.58 -4.88
N ILE A 3 6.66 6.68 -5.10
CA ILE A 3 5.38 6.94 -5.77
C ILE A 3 4.45 7.65 -4.78
N ASN A 4 3.68 8.62 -5.26
CA ASN A 4 2.67 9.31 -4.48
C ASN A 4 1.57 8.32 -4.04
N PRO A 5 1.10 8.33 -2.78
CA PRO A 5 0.08 7.38 -2.32
C PRO A 5 -1.21 7.44 -3.15
N LYS A 6 -1.55 8.60 -3.73
CA LYS A 6 -2.73 8.74 -4.60
C LYS A 6 -2.68 7.82 -5.83
N ILE A 7 -1.50 7.59 -6.39
CA ILE A 7 -1.34 6.71 -7.56
C ILE A 7 -1.67 5.26 -7.18
N TYR A 8 -1.32 4.83 -5.97
CA TYR A 8 -1.72 3.50 -5.50
C TYR A 8 -3.23 3.42 -5.27
N MET A 9 -3.88 4.50 -4.83
CA MET A 9 -5.34 4.54 -4.73
C MET A 9 -6.00 4.44 -6.10
N GLU A 10 -5.53 5.23 -7.08
CA GLU A 10 -5.99 5.17 -8.47
C GLU A 10 -5.84 3.75 -9.04
N GLN A 11 -4.72 3.07 -8.77
CA GLN A 11 -4.51 1.68 -9.17
C GLN A 11 -5.51 0.70 -8.54
N LEU A 12 -5.97 0.94 -7.31
CA LEU A 12 -7.00 0.11 -6.67
C LEU A 12 -8.38 0.38 -7.27
N GLU A 13 -8.72 1.64 -7.50
CA GLU A 13 -9.97 2.05 -8.15
C GLU A 13 -10.06 1.47 -9.57
N GLU A 14 -8.96 1.47 -10.33
CA GLU A 14 -8.88 0.89 -11.67
C GLU A 14 -9.08 -0.64 -11.69
N LEU A 15 -8.89 -1.34 -10.57
CA LEU A 15 -9.19 -2.78 -10.51
C LEU A 15 -10.69 -3.06 -10.48
N GLY A 16 -11.54 -2.08 -10.18
CA GLY A 16 -13.00 -2.22 -10.26
C GLY A 16 -13.60 -3.28 -9.34
N LEU A 17 -12.94 -3.58 -8.21
CA LEU A 17 -13.33 -4.68 -7.31
C LEU A 17 -14.71 -4.48 -6.67
N GLU A 18 -15.15 -3.23 -6.51
CA GLU A 18 -16.45 -2.90 -5.93
C GLU A 18 -17.64 -3.29 -6.84
N ASP A 19 -17.40 -3.42 -8.15
CA ASP A 19 -18.42 -3.71 -9.16
C ASP A 19 -18.43 -5.20 -9.59
N LEU A 20 -17.68 -6.08 -8.90
CA LEU A 20 -17.57 -7.49 -9.28
C LEU A 20 -18.84 -8.27 -8.88
N GLU A 21 -19.68 -8.61 -9.86
CA GLU A 21 -20.85 -9.48 -9.66
C GLU A 21 -20.46 -10.97 -9.61
N ILE A 22 -20.81 -11.66 -8.52
CA ILE A 22 -20.51 -13.09 -8.31
C ILE A 22 -21.81 -13.91 -8.43
N GLU A 23 -22.32 -14.05 -9.65
CA GLU A 23 -23.52 -14.87 -9.93
C GLU A 23 -23.32 -15.76 -11.17
N PRO A 24 -22.48 -16.81 -11.10
CA PRO A 24 -22.27 -17.70 -12.23
C PRO A 24 -23.51 -18.57 -12.46
N SER A 25 -24.03 -18.58 -13.69
CA SER A 25 -25.18 -19.41 -14.10
C SER A 25 -24.76 -20.77 -14.67
N SER A 26 -23.46 -20.97 -14.91
CA SER A 26 -22.90 -22.20 -15.44
C SER A 26 -21.52 -22.53 -14.87
N ARG A 27 -21.10 -23.79 -15.00
CA ARG A 27 -19.74 -24.23 -14.64
C ARG A 27 -18.67 -23.48 -15.43
N GLY A 28 -18.93 -23.17 -16.71
CA GLY A 28 -17.99 -22.43 -17.56
C GLY A 28 -17.77 -21.00 -17.05
N GLU A 29 -18.87 -20.32 -16.69
CA GLU A 29 -18.83 -18.99 -16.08
C GLU A 29 -18.13 -19.00 -14.73
N ALA A 30 -18.40 -19.99 -13.87
CA ALA A 30 -17.72 -20.13 -12.59
C ALA A 30 -16.20 -20.27 -12.74
N VAL A 31 -15.72 -21.06 -13.71
CA VAL A 31 -14.28 -21.19 -13.98
C VAL A 31 -13.66 -19.88 -14.49
N LYS A 32 -14.39 -19.12 -15.32
CA LYS A 32 -13.93 -17.83 -15.81
C LYS A 32 -13.81 -16.81 -14.67
N LEU A 33 -14.83 -16.75 -13.80
CA LEU A 33 -14.86 -15.85 -12.65
C LEU A 33 -13.74 -16.15 -11.66
N ILE A 34 -13.45 -17.44 -11.40
CA ILE A 34 -12.32 -17.82 -10.55
C ILE A 34 -11.00 -17.27 -11.08
N ARG A 35 -10.76 -17.36 -12.40
CA ARG A 35 -9.52 -16.83 -13.00
C ARG A 35 -9.43 -15.31 -12.88
N GLU A 36 -10.55 -14.63 -13.07
CA GLU A 36 -10.62 -13.17 -12.92
C GLU A 36 -10.30 -12.75 -11.47
N ILE A 37 -10.85 -13.45 -10.48
CA ILE A 37 -10.50 -13.25 -9.06
C ILE A 37 -9.01 -13.52 -8.81
N GLU A 38 -8.45 -14.60 -9.35
CA GLU A 38 -7.01 -14.90 -9.22
C GLU A 38 -6.13 -13.80 -9.83
N ASP A 39 -6.53 -13.24 -10.98
CA ASP A 39 -5.83 -12.14 -11.64
C ASP A 39 -5.90 -10.85 -10.80
N HIS A 40 -7.06 -10.54 -10.20
CA HIS A 40 -7.20 -9.43 -9.26
C HIS A 40 -6.30 -9.59 -8.02
N ILE A 41 -6.29 -10.76 -7.40
CA ILE A 41 -5.41 -11.06 -6.25
C ILE A 41 -3.94 -10.90 -6.64
N SER A 42 -3.56 -11.36 -7.84
CA SER A 42 -2.19 -11.21 -8.36
C SER A 42 -1.82 -9.73 -8.51
N ASN A 43 -2.73 -8.90 -9.02
CA ASN A 43 -2.51 -7.47 -9.17
C ASN A 43 -2.44 -6.74 -7.83
N LEU A 44 -3.34 -7.03 -6.90
CA LEU A 44 -3.30 -6.47 -5.55
C LEU A 44 -1.98 -6.79 -4.83
N ASN A 45 -1.48 -8.01 -4.97
CA ASN A 45 -0.18 -8.40 -4.40
C ASN A 45 1.00 -7.62 -5.00
N LYS A 46 0.98 -7.32 -6.31
CA LYS A 46 2.01 -6.49 -6.95
C LYS A 46 1.95 -5.04 -6.46
N ILE A 47 0.75 -4.49 -6.33
CA ILE A 47 0.53 -3.15 -5.78
C ILE A 47 1.07 -3.08 -4.35
N ARG A 48 0.69 -4.04 -3.49
CA ARG A 48 1.17 -4.14 -2.10
C ARG A 48 2.68 -4.22 -2.00
N TYR A 49 3.32 -5.05 -2.85
CA TYR A 49 4.78 -5.16 -2.88
C TYR A 49 5.46 -3.81 -3.16
N ASN A 50 4.96 -3.07 -4.15
CA ASN A 50 5.50 -1.76 -4.53
C ASN A 50 5.27 -0.73 -3.40
N LEU A 51 4.04 -0.67 -2.87
CA LEU A 51 3.66 0.19 -1.74
C LEU A 51 4.59 -0.02 -0.54
N HIS A 52 4.86 -1.28 -0.20
CA HIS A 52 5.78 -1.64 0.88
C HIS A 52 7.23 -1.23 0.58
N GLY A 53 7.66 -1.32 -0.67
CA GLY A 53 8.95 -0.81 -1.13
C GLY A 53 9.10 0.68 -0.83
N ASP A 54 8.11 1.47 -1.18
CA ASP A 54 8.09 2.91 -0.96
C ASP A 54 8.05 3.29 0.52
N MET A 55 7.22 2.61 1.32
CA MET A 55 7.22 2.79 2.78
C MET A 55 8.59 2.50 3.40
N ARG A 56 9.32 1.47 2.92
CA ARG A 56 10.69 1.18 3.39
C ARG A 56 11.67 2.29 3.02
N ILE A 57 11.56 2.85 1.82
CA ILE A 57 12.41 3.98 1.39
C ILE A 57 12.15 5.20 2.27
N ILE A 58 10.88 5.58 2.49
CA ILE A 58 10.51 6.69 3.38
C ILE A 58 11.09 6.46 4.78
N ARG A 59 10.91 5.28 5.36
CA ARG A 59 11.46 4.97 6.69
C ARG A 59 12.97 5.14 6.73
N LYS A 60 13.68 4.71 5.69
CA LYS A 60 15.14 4.84 5.56
C LYS A 60 15.58 6.30 5.48
N GLU A 61 14.94 7.12 4.64
CA GLU A 61 15.28 8.55 4.47
C GLU A 61 15.17 9.31 5.80
N TYR A 62 14.14 9.04 6.59
CA TYR A 62 13.97 9.67 7.91
C TYR A 62 15.00 9.19 8.95
N LEU A 63 15.48 7.95 8.85
CA LEU A 63 16.58 7.46 9.69
C LEU A 63 17.90 8.12 9.29
N GLU A 64 18.16 8.28 7.99
CA GLU A 64 19.35 8.99 7.48
C GLU A 64 19.35 10.45 7.93
N ARG A 65 18.20 11.14 7.83
CA ARG A 65 18.03 12.51 8.34
C ARG A 65 18.34 12.64 9.83
N LEU A 66 17.93 11.68 10.66
CA LEU A 66 18.29 11.68 12.09
C LEU A 66 19.80 11.59 12.33
N VAL A 67 20.51 10.84 11.48
CA VAL A 67 21.97 10.68 11.54
C VAL A 67 22.66 11.97 11.08
N GLU A 68 22.24 12.52 9.95
CA GLU A 68 22.78 13.76 9.38
C GLU A 68 22.59 14.96 10.31
N GLU A 69 21.41 15.10 10.93
CA GLU A 69 21.14 16.15 11.92
C GLU A 69 21.85 15.90 13.28
N GLY A 70 22.58 14.79 13.45
CA GLY A 70 23.35 14.50 14.66
C GLY A 70 22.49 14.24 15.91
N ILE A 71 21.24 13.80 15.74
CA ILE A 71 20.25 13.67 16.81
C ILE A 71 20.46 12.37 17.59
N ARG A 72 21.55 12.30 18.36
CA ARG A 72 21.85 11.16 19.26
C ARG A 72 21.33 11.36 20.70
N GLY A 73 21.03 12.60 21.12
CA GLY A 73 20.60 12.92 22.49
C GLY A 73 19.33 13.75 22.62
N ASP A 74 18.92 14.50 21.58
CA ASP A 74 17.71 15.33 21.64
C ASP A 74 16.45 14.50 21.36
N ARG A 75 15.83 14.01 22.44
CA ARG A 75 14.61 13.20 22.38
C ARG A 75 13.43 13.96 21.78
N LYS A 76 13.34 15.28 22.00
CA LYS A 76 12.21 16.08 21.53
C LYS A 76 12.29 16.23 20.02
N ARG A 77 13.47 16.56 19.50
CA ARG A 77 13.68 16.71 18.06
C ARG A 77 13.56 15.39 17.33
N ARG A 78 14.08 14.29 17.90
CA ARG A 78 13.87 12.94 17.36
C ARG A 78 12.39 12.62 17.21
N ARG A 79 11.58 12.89 18.25
CA ARG A 79 10.14 12.64 18.22
C ARG A 79 9.46 13.41 17.09
N LEU A 80 9.74 14.69 16.94
CA LEU A 80 9.14 15.50 15.87
C LEU A 80 9.40 14.94 14.46
N ILE A 81 10.62 14.44 14.21
CA ILE A 81 10.98 13.83 12.92
C ILE A 81 10.25 12.50 12.71
N MET A 82 10.09 11.70 13.77
CA MET A 82 9.30 10.46 13.69
C MET A 82 7.81 10.75 13.49
N ASP A 83 7.25 11.75 14.17
CA ASP A 83 5.86 12.17 14.00
C ASP A 83 5.60 12.72 12.59
N GLU A 84 6.60 13.35 11.97
CA GLU A 84 6.55 13.77 10.57
C GLU A 84 6.55 12.55 9.63
N ARG A 85 7.47 11.60 9.85
CA ARG A 85 7.51 10.32 9.10
C ARG A 85 6.17 9.60 9.14
N ASP A 86 5.57 9.49 10.33
CA ASP A 86 4.34 8.74 10.52
C ASP A 86 3.16 9.42 9.82
N ARG A 87 3.13 10.77 9.78
CA ARG A 87 2.17 11.52 8.97
C ARG A 87 2.35 11.26 7.47
N VAL A 88 3.58 11.14 6.99
CA VAL A 88 3.87 10.81 5.58
C VAL A 88 3.52 9.36 5.24
N LEU A 89 3.75 8.42 6.16
CA LEU A 89 3.42 7.00 5.96
C LEU A 89 1.91 6.70 6.07
N SER A 90 1.17 7.48 6.86
CA SER A 90 -0.23 7.21 7.17
C SER A 90 -1.13 6.92 5.94
N PRO A 91 -1.04 7.66 4.82
CA PRO A 91 -1.80 7.34 3.61
C PRO A 91 -1.43 5.99 2.99
N TYR A 92 -0.14 5.64 2.97
CA TYR A 92 0.33 4.35 2.45
C TYR A 92 -0.20 3.21 3.32
N GLU A 93 -0.14 3.35 4.64
CA GLU A 93 -0.68 2.36 5.58
C GLU A 93 -2.21 2.24 5.48
N GLY A 94 -2.90 3.32 5.10
CA GLY A 94 -4.33 3.29 4.78
C GLY A 94 -4.62 2.40 3.58
N ILE A 95 -3.85 2.56 2.50
CA ILE A 95 -3.98 1.75 1.28
C ILE A 95 -3.63 0.29 1.54
N ASP A 96 -2.59 0.03 2.34
CA ASP A 96 -2.19 -1.32 2.72
C ASP A 96 -3.34 -2.08 3.41
N ARG A 97 -4.03 -1.41 4.35
CA ARG A 97 -5.21 -1.96 5.03
C ARG A 97 -6.38 -2.20 4.08
N LEU A 98 -6.57 -1.36 3.06
CA LEU A 98 -7.60 -1.60 2.05
C LEU A 98 -7.27 -2.85 1.23
N ILE A 99 -6.02 -3.02 0.82
CA ILE A 99 -5.56 -4.21 0.10
C ILE A 99 -5.77 -5.46 0.94
N ASP A 100 -5.41 -5.44 2.23
CA ASP A 100 -5.63 -6.58 3.12
C ASP A 100 -7.12 -6.94 3.20
N GLY A 101 -8.01 -5.95 3.23
CA GLY A 101 -9.46 -6.18 3.19
C GLY A 101 -10.00 -6.84 1.91
N PHE A 102 -9.22 -6.86 0.82
CA PHE A 102 -9.57 -7.55 -0.43
C PHE A 102 -8.93 -8.94 -0.57
N ILE A 103 -7.84 -9.22 0.15
CA ILE A 103 -7.07 -10.46 -0.01
C ILE A 103 -7.33 -11.47 1.13
N ASP A 104 -7.60 -11.00 2.35
CA ASP A 104 -7.81 -11.83 3.55
C ASP A 104 -9.29 -12.22 3.74
#